data_AF-A0A0D3A523-F1
#
_entry.id   AF-A0A0D3A523-F1
#
_cell.length_a   1.000
_cell.length_b   1.000
_cell.length_c   1.000
_cell.angle_alpha   90.00
_cell.angle_beta   90.00
_cell.angle_gamma   90.00
#
_symmetry.space_group_name_H-M   'P 1'
#
loop_
_entity.id
_entity.type
_entity.pdbx_description
1 polymer ?
#
loop_
_entity_poly.entity_id
_entity_poly.type
_entity_poly.pdbx_seq_one_letter_code
_entity_poly.pdbx_strand_id
1 'polypeptide(L)'
;MHGNRMLSLNQFNKQVTKREVKGGWNNWRWRTSKDVFKNGAYFVPSGYGSVALPYSSAQRFPVAPGNLVPSLTADAGPLNCYRNRPCY
;
A
#
# COMPACT_ATOMS: atom_id res chain seq x y z
N MET A 1 4.39 4.73 -2.36
CA MET A 1 3.56 3.86 -1.49
C MET A 1 3.88 4.23 -0.06
N HIS A 2 2.86 4.36 0.79
CA HIS A 2 3.02 4.75 2.18
C HIS A 2 2.12 3.95 3.11
N GLY A 3 2.65 3.44 4.22
CA GLY A 3 1.87 2.90 5.34
C GLY A 3 1.14 1.56 5.10
N ASN A 4 1.59 0.75 4.15
CA ASN A 4 0.96 -0.53 3.77
C ASN A 4 1.57 -1.71 4.52
N ARG A 5 0.81 -2.82 4.63
CA ARG A 5 1.30 -4.11 5.14
C ARG A 5 1.18 -5.17 4.06
N MET A 6 2.30 -5.68 3.60
CA MET A 6 2.35 -6.66 2.50
C MET A 6 2.93 -7.97 3.00
N LEU A 7 2.20 -9.05 2.77
CA LEU A 7 2.56 -10.38 3.23
C LEU A 7 2.57 -11.32 2.02
N SER A 8 3.66 -12.06 1.87
CA SER A 8 3.74 -13.09 0.84
C SER A 8 3.41 -14.45 1.44
N LEU A 9 2.51 -15.22 0.85
CA LEU A 9 2.16 -16.57 1.33
C LEU A 9 2.96 -17.67 0.62
N ASN A 10 3.55 -17.37 -0.53
CA ASN A 10 4.26 -18.32 -1.37
C ASN A 10 5.75 -17.93 -1.44
N GLN A 11 6.66 -18.91 -1.49
CA GLN A 11 8.09 -18.65 -1.66
C GLN A 11 8.44 -18.03 -3.02
N PHE A 12 7.64 -18.26 -4.05
CA PHE A 12 7.90 -17.78 -5.40
C PHE A 12 7.40 -16.34 -5.67
N ASN A 13 6.52 -15.81 -4.81
CA ASN A 13 5.86 -14.52 -5.01
C ASN A 13 6.21 -13.53 -3.88
N LYS A 14 7.50 -13.24 -3.72
CA LYS A 14 8.00 -12.33 -2.67
C LYS A 14 8.02 -10.85 -3.09
N GLN A 15 8.20 -10.57 -4.38
CA GLN A 15 8.25 -9.21 -4.86
C GLN A 15 6.84 -8.61 -4.93
N VAL A 16 6.61 -7.51 -4.21
CA VAL A 16 5.33 -6.79 -4.18
C VAL A 16 5.05 -6.08 -5.51
N THR A 17 6.11 -5.59 -6.15
CA THR A 17 6.01 -4.81 -7.39
C THR A 17 6.08 -5.71 -8.60
N LYS A 18 5.13 -5.56 -9.54
CA LYS A 18 5.18 -6.18 -10.86
C LYS A 18 5.22 -5.09 -11.94
N ARG A 19 6.06 -5.26 -12.98
CA ARG A 19 6.21 -4.32 -14.09
C ARG A 19 5.86 -5.04 -15.39
N GLU A 20 4.81 -4.61 -16.05
CA GLU A 20 4.28 -5.23 -17.27
C GLU A 20 4.79 -4.52 -18.52
N VAL A 21 6.12 -4.34 -18.63
CA VAL A 21 6.76 -3.65 -19.76
C VAL A 21 8.11 -4.27 -20.07
N LYS A 22 8.51 -4.22 -21.35
CA LYS A 22 9.81 -4.75 -21.82
C LYS A 22 11.01 -3.90 -21.36
N GLY A 23 10.81 -2.63 -21.03
CA GLY A 23 11.88 -1.71 -20.64
C GLY A 23 11.34 -0.35 -20.17
N GLY A 24 12.25 0.57 -19.80
CA GLY A 24 11.91 1.95 -19.41
C GLY A 24 11.34 2.12 -17.99
N TRP A 25 10.95 1.05 -17.31
CA TRP A 25 10.43 1.08 -15.93
C TRP A 25 11.46 1.61 -14.93
N ASN A 26 12.75 1.46 -15.23
CA ASN A 26 13.84 1.90 -14.37
C ASN A 26 13.83 3.42 -14.12
N ASN A 27 13.21 4.20 -15.01
CA ASN A 27 13.04 5.65 -14.85
C ASN A 27 11.79 6.04 -14.04
N TRP A 28 10.87 5.11 -13.78
CA TRP A 28 9.68 5.39 -12.99
C TRP A 28 10.05 5.59 -11.53
N ARG A 29 9.60 6.67 -10.90
CA ARG A 29 9.91 6.96 -9.50
C ARG A 29 8.99 6.17 -8.56
N TRP A 30 9.33 4.91 -8.30
CA TRP A 30 8.61 4.05 -7.38
C TRP A 30 9.34 3.97 -6.04
N ARG A 31 8.69 4.47 -4.99
CA ARG A 31 9.22 4.51 -3.62
C ARG A 31 8.21 3.93 -2.63
N THR A 32 8.75 3.40 -1.54
CA THR A 32 8.04 2.87 -0.38
C THR A 32 8.47 3.66 0.86
N SER A 33 7.56 3.88 1.81
CA SER A 33 7.87 4.57 3.06
C SER A 33 6.87 4.17 4.13
N LYS A 34 7.35 3.84 5.34
CA LYS A 34 6.53 3.30 6.44
C LYS A 34 5.76 2.01 6.10
N ASP A 35 6.04 1.37 4.96
CA ASP A 35 5.45 0.09 4.61
C ASP A 35 6.12 -1.04 5.42
N VAL A 36 5.38 -2.10 5.73
CA VAL A 36 5.86 -3.28 6.46
C VAL A 36 5.72 -4.50 5.56
N PHE A 37 6.83 -5.19 5.33
CA PHE A 37 6.86 -6.42 4.55
C PHE A 37 7.01 -7.63 5.49
N LYS A 38 6.21 -8.68 5.27
CA LYS A 38 6.17 -9.89 6.09
C LYS A 38 6.36 -11.15 5.23
N ASN A 39 6.88 -12.20 5.86
CA ASN A 39 7.15 -13.50 5.25
C ASN A 39 8.01 -13.40 3.97
N GLY A 40 9.11 -12.64 4.06
CA GLY A 40 10.06 -12.45 2.96
C GLY A 40 9.55 -11.56 1.82
N ALA A 41 8.40 -10.91 1.94
CA ALA A 41 7.96 -9.93 0.96
C ALA A 41 8.98 -8.78 0.86
N TYR A 42 9.14 -8.20 -0.33
CA TYR A 42 10.03 -7.07 -0.54
C TYR A 42 9.55 -6.18 -1.69
N PHE A 43 10.07 -4.94 -1.69
CA PHE A 43 9.78 -3.94 -2.71
C PHE A 43 11.06 -3.57 -3.45
N VAL A 44 10.98 -3.48 -4.78
CA VAL A 44 12.11 -3.02 -5.61
C VAL A 44 11.84 -1.59 -6.05
N PRO A 45 12.58 -0.59 -5.54
CA PRO A 45 12.43 0.79 -5.99
C PRO A 45 12.96 0.99 -7.40
N SER A 46 12.56 2.10 -8.03
CA SER A 46 13.07 2.55 -9.32
C SER A 46 13.08 4.06 -9.40
N GLY A 47 13.81 4.60 -10.39
CA GLY A 47 13.98 6.03 -10.59
C GLY A 47 14.90 6.68 -9.55
N TYR A 48 15.36 7.89 -9.87
CA TYR A 48 16.18 8.70 -8.98
C TYR A 48 15.35 9.69 -8.15
N GLY A 49 15.88 10.10 -7.00
CA GLY A 49 15.30 11.14 -6.16
C GLY A 49 14.07 10.71 -5.34
N SER A 50 13.43 11.71 -4.72
CA SER A 50 12.19 11.56 -3.95
C SER A 50 10.95 11.70 -4.82
N VAL A 51 9.81 11.25 -4.29
CA VAL A 51 8.49 11.44 -4.89
C VAL A 51 7.77 12.54 -4.10
N ALA A 52 7.43 13.64 -4.77
CA ALA A 52 6.55 14.65 -4.20
C ALA A 52 5.10 14.13 -4.24
N LEU A 53 4.38 14.29 -3.14
CA LEU A 53 2.96 13.92 -3.07
C LEU A 53 2.12 15.05 -3.69
N PRO A 54 1.23 14.76 -4.65
CA PRO A 54 0.43 15.78 -5.34
C PRO A 54 -0.81 16.18 -4.52
N TYR A 55 -0.63 16.46 -3.22
CA TYR A 55 -1.72 16.83 -2.31
C TYR A 55 -1.64 18.32 -1.94
N SER A 56 -2.75 19.04 -2.10
CA SER A 56 -2.92 20.36 -1.49
C SER A 56 -2.96 20.26 0.04
N SER A 57 -2.82 21.38 0.75
CA SER A 57 -2.90 21.39 2.22
C SER A 57 -4.18 20.75 2.75
N ALA A 58 -5.33 21.03 2.11
CA ALA A 58 -6.63 20.48 2.49
C ALA A 58 -6.79 18.98 2.20
N GLN A 59 -5.97 18.42 1.31
CA GLN A 59 -6.00 16.99 0.96
C GLN A 59 -5.04 16.14 1.80
N ARG A 60 -4.18 16.77 2.63
CA ARG A 60 -3.20 16.05 3.42
C ARG A 60 -3.86 15.36 4.61
N PHE A 61 -3.46 14.12 4.84
CA PHE A 61 -3.84 13.34 6.00
C PHE A 61 -2.62 12.60 6.56
N PRO A 62 -2.59 12.29 7.87
CA PRO A 62 -1.49 11.55 8.46
C PRO A 62 -1.46 10.11 7.96
N VAL A 63 -0.29 9.64 7.55
CA VAL A 63 -0.06 8.25 7.17
C VAL A 63 0.53 7.49 8.35
N ALA A 64 -0.24 6.54 8.87
CA ALA A 64 0.17 5.60 9.90
C ALA A 64 1.24 4.61 9.38
N PRO A 65 2.06 4.02 10.26
CA PRO A 65 2.98 2.94 9.90
C PRO A 65 2.23 1.65 9.54
N GLY A 66 2.81 0.87 8.63
CA GLY A 66 2.19 -0.34 8.07
C GLY A 66 1.88 -1.44 9.09
N ASN A 67 2.48 -1.42 10.28
CA ASN A 67 2.13 -2.36 11.35
C ASN A 67 0.70 -2.16 11.88
N LEU A 68 0.12 -0.98 11.73
CA LEU A 68 -1.24 -0.66 12.19
C LEU A 68 -2.33 -1.02 11.18
N VAL A 69 -1.98 -1.42 9.96
CA VAL A 69 -2.94 -1.78 8.91
C VAL A 69 -4.00 -2.79 9.37
N PRO A 70 -3.67 -3.89 10.08
CA PRO A 70 -4.69 -4.84 10.52
C PRO A 70 -5.82 -4.21 11.37
N SER A 71 -5.49 -3.23 12.20
CA SER A 71 -6.48 -2.50 13.01
C SER A 71 -7.19 -1.43 12.18
N LEU A 72 -6.46 -0.69 11.35
CA LEU A 72 -7.01 0.39 10.53
C LEU A 72 -7.97 -0.10 9.43
N THR A 73 -7.82 -1.35 8.98
CA THR A 73 -8.69 -1.98 7.98
C THR A 73 -9.59 -3.06 8.58
N ALA A 74 -9.74 -3.11 9.90
CA ALA A 74 -10.56 -4.13 10.57
C ALA A 74 -12.03 -4.05 10.13
N ASP A 75 -12.53 -2.83 9.94
CA ASP A 75 -13.91 -2.55 9.50
C ASP A 75 -14.01 -2.34 7.98
N ALA A 76 -13.02 -2.79 7.21
CA ALA A 76 -13.04 -2.67 5.76
C ALA A 76 -14.08 -3.62 5.16
N GLY A 77 -15.04 -3.09 4.40
CA GLY A 77 -16.09 -3.87 3.77
C GLY A 77 -17.42 -3.11 3.78
N PRO A 78 -18.50 -3.72 3.27
CA PRO A 78 -19.82 -3.16 3.47
C PRO A 78 -20.18 -3.18 4.95
N LEU A 79 -20.91 -2.16 5.40
CA LEU A 79 -21.58 -2.20 6.70
C LEU A 79 -22.60 -3.35 6.71
N ASN A 80 -22.85 -3.92 7.89
CA ASN A 80 -23.86 -4.94 8.05
C ASN A 80 -25.24 -4.31 7.94
N CYS A 81 -25.99 -4.69 6.90
CA CYS A 81 -27.32 -4.14 6.61
C CYS A 81 -28.39 -5.22 6.75
N TYR A 82 -29.52 -4.86 7.40
CA TYR A 82 -30.72 -5.68 7.45
C TYR A 82 -31.92 -4.88 6.94
N ARG A 83 -32.89 -5.57 6.32
CA ARG A 83 -34.11 -4.91 5.81
C ARG A 83 -34.80 -4.13 6.93
N ASN A 84 -35.14 -2.87 6.66
CA ASN A 84 -35.76 -1.92 7.60
C ASN A 84 -34.92 -1.58 8.86
N ARG A 85 -33.58 -1.71 8.81
CA ARG A 85 -32.67 -1.27 9.89
C ARG A 85 -31.50 -0.45 9.32
N PRO A 86 -30.95 0.50 10.08
CA PRO A 86 -29.73 1.20 9.67
C PRO A 86 -28.56 0.21 9.58
N CYS A 87 -27.65 0.46 8.64
CA CYS A 87 -26.43 -0.32 8.49
C CYS A 87 -25.36 0.15 9.48
N TYR A 88 -24.60 -0.78 10.04
CA TYR A 88 -23.48 -0.50 10.94
C TYR A 88 -22.37 -1.55 10.82
#